data_AF-A0A7V9NHZ7-F1
#
_entry.id   AF-A0A7V9NHZ7-F1
#
_cell.length_a   1.000
_cell.length_b   1.000
_cell.length_c   1.000
_cell.angle_alpha   90.00
_cell.angle_beta   90.00
_cell.angle_gamma   90.00
#
_symmetry.space_group_name_H-M   'P 1'
#
loop_
_entity.id
_entity.type
_entity.pdbx_description
1 polymer ?
#
loop_
_entity_poly.entity_id
_entity_poly.type
_entity_poly.pdbx_seq_one_letter_code
_entity_poly.pdbx_strand_id
1 'polypeptide(L)'
;MRTSRLLSTFLVVFITGGTAAAETLERSSNAAAQLVQLMQEQKLDAYAAEDPQVPGRFVAAMLVPDVQLLVVAAETTAPHYLRAQLAQRNYREVYVTLHSSAVPQTKLFFQDMGCNGLNDQNGGIDIMYERASTQTVFDGDWKSQKLSKSAYEEKLQTAERKYAEALSALTRAVHGSSDTSGAGVG
;
A
#
# COMPACT_ATOMS: atom_id res chain seq x y z
N MET A 1 -47.15 -47.93 -27.76
CA MET A 1 -46.12 -46.93 -28.12
C MET A 1 -46.65 -45.53 -27.85
N ARG A 2 -46.06 -44.82 -26.88
CA ARG A 2 -45.80 -43.37 -26.87
C ARG A 2 -45.21 -43.01 -25.50
N THR A 3 -43.89 -42.93 -25.49
CA THR A 3 -43.05 -42.46 -24.38
C THR A 3 -43.18 -40.94 -24.26
N SER A 4 -43.34 -40.41 -23.05
CA SER A 4 -43.12 -38.99 -22.79
C SER A 4 -42.18 -38.85 -21.59
N ARG A 5 -40.96 -38.40 -21.88
CA ARG A 5 -39.94 -37.94 -20.93
C ARG A 5 -40.06 -36.42 -20.86
N LEU A 6 -40.20 -35.87 -19.66
CA LEU A 6 -39.99 -34.43 -19.39
C LEU A 6 -39.24 -34.38 -18.04
N LEU A 7 -37.91 -34.47 -18.07
CA LEU A 7 -36.94 -33.38 -18.19
C LEU A 7 -36.99 -32.40 -17.00
N SER A 8 -36.21 -32.74 -15.98
CA SER A 8 -35.87 -31.91 -14.83
C SER A 8 -35.26 -30.58 -15.26
N THR A 9 -35.72 -29.48 -14.65
CA THR A 9 -34.99 -28.21 -14.66
C THR A 9 -34.68 -27.85 -13.21
N PHE A 10 -33.44 -28.08 -12.79
CA PHE A 10 -32.90 -27.56 -11.54
C PHE A 10 -32.34 -26.16 -11.84
N LEU A 11 -33.02 -25.12 -11.36
CA LEU A 11 -32.51 -23.75 -11.37
C LEU A 11 -31.62 -23.58 -10.13
N VAL A 12 -30.29 -23.63 -10.32
CA VAL A 12 -29.33 -23.24 -9.29
C VAL A 12 -29.11 -21.74 -9.41
N VAL A 13 -29.65 -20.99 -8.44
CA VAL A 13 -29.34 -19.57 -8.26
C VAL A 13 -28.02 -19.47 -7.51
N PHE A 14 -26.94 -19.09 -8.20
CA PHE A 14 -25.69 -18.69 -7.57
C PHE A 14 -25.85 -17.27 -7.01
N ILE A 15 -25.99 -17.16 -5.68
CA ILE A 15 -25.87 -15.89 -4.97
C ILE A 15 -24.38 -15.59 -4.79
N THR A 16 -23.76 -14.92 -5.77
CA THR A 16 -22.43 -14.31 -5.62
C THR A 16 -22.60 -12.93 -5.01
N GLY A 17 -22.60 -12.85 -3.68
CA GLY A 17 -22.68 -11.58 -2.96
C GLY A 17 -21.78 -11.59 -1.73
N GLY A 18 -20.50 -11.28 -1.90
CA GLY A 18 -19.59 -11.00 -0.79
C GLY A 18 -18.16 -11.53 -0.93
N THR A 19 -17.35 -11.00 -1.86
CA THR A 19 -15.88 -11.21 -1.86
C THR A 19 -15.05 -9.93 -1.87
N ALA A 20 -15.66 -8.76 -2.09
CA ALA A 20 -14.90 -7.51 -2.30
C ALA A 20 -14.03 -7.06 -1.11
N ALA A 21 -14.39 -7.43 0.12
CA ALA A 21 -13.64 -7.05 1.32
C ALA A 21 -12.35 -7.87 1.50
N ALA A 22 -12.42 -9.19 1.29
CA ALA A 22 -11.27 -10.09 1.37
C ALA A 22 -10.27 -9.83 0.23
N GLU A 23 -10.78 -9.66 -1.00
CA GLU A 23 -9.96 -9.32 -2.18
C GLU A 23 -9.19 -8.00 -2.05
N THR A 24 -9.63 -7.11 -1.14
CA THR A 24 -9.00 -5.81 -0.96
C THR A 24 -7.81 -5.88 -0.02
N LEU A 25 -7.91 -6.57 1.12
CA LEU A 25 -6.82 -6.76 2.10
C LEU A 25 -5.64 -7.58 1.52
N GLU A 26 -5.92 -8.44 0.55
CA GLU A 26 -4.87 -9.20 -0.14
C GLU A 26 -3.96 -8.31 -0.99
N ARG A 27 -4.41 -7.11 -1.40
CA ARG A 27 -3.64 -6.26 -2.32
C ARG A 27 -2.42 -5.64 -1.64
N SER A 28 -2.59 -5.01 -0.47
CA SER A 28 -1.44 -4.43 0.24
C SER A 28 -0.53 -5.53 0.75
N SER A 29 -1.08 -6.68 1.16
CA SER A 29 -0.28 -7.82 1.63
C SER A 29 0.65 -8.35 0.54
N ASN A 30 0.14 -8.58 -0.68
CA ASN A 30 0.96 -9.00 -1.80
C ASN A 30 2.00 -7.93 -2.20
N ALA A 31 1.60 -6.65 -2.23
CA ALA A 31 2.51 -5.56 -2.56
C ALA A 31 3.60 -5.34 -1.50
N ALA A 32 3.27 -5.51 -0.22
CA ALA A 32 4.20 -5.40 0.91
C ALA A 32 5.23 -6.53 0.83
N ALA A 33 4.78 -7.78 0.63
CA ALA A 33 5.67 -8.92 0.45
C ALA A 33 6.67 -8.72 -0.69
N GLN A 34 6.20 -8.25 -1.86
CA GLN A 34 7.08 -7.94 -2.99
C GLN A 34 8.10 -6.84 -2.67
N LEU A 35 7.66 -5.75 -2.04
CA LEU A 35 8.55 -4.64 -1.67
C LEU A 35 9.59 -5.06 -0.63
N VAL A 36 9.20 -5.82 0.38
CA VAL A 36 10.10 -6.32 1.43
C VAL A 36 11.15 -7.23 0.82
N GLN A 37 10.73 -8.19 0.00
CA GLN A 37 11.64 -9.09 -0.71
C GLN A 37 12.67 -8.29 -1.52
N LEU A 38 12.21 -7.34 -2.32
CA LEU A 38 13.09 -6.46 -3.10
C LEU A 38 14.09 -5.71 -2.22
N MET A 39 13.62 -5.07 -1.16
CA MET A 39 14.47 -4.29 -0.26
C MET A 39 15.53 -5.18 0.39
N GLN A 40 15.16 -6.41 0.78
CA GLN A 40 16.10 -7.39 1.32
C GLN A 40 17.12 -7.86 0.28
N GLU A 41 16.69 -8.21 -0.94
CA GLU A 41 17.57 -8.64 -2.04
C GLU A 41 18.59 -7.56 -2.41
N GLN A 42 18.17 -6.29 -2.41
CA GLN A 42 19.04 -5.15 -2.70
C GLN A 42 19.76 -4.59 -1.46
N LYS A 43 19.53 -5.18 -0.27
CA LYS A 43 20.09 -4.72 1.01
C LYS A 43 19.76 -3.24 1.30
N LEU A 44 18.57 -2.81 0.93
CA LEU A 44 18.04 -1.48 1.14
C LEU A 44 17.29 -1.43 2.48
N ASP A 45 17.63 -0.44 3.29
CA ASP A 45 16.91 -0.09 4.51
C ASP A 45 15.81 0.95 4.26
N ALA A 46 15.96 1.75 3.20
CA ALA A 46 14.94 2.66 2.69
C ALA A 46 14.87 2.58 1.16
N TYR A 47 13.68 2.79 0.62
CA TYR A 47 13.44 2.85 -0.81
C TYR A 47 12.39 3.91 -1.13
N ALA A 48 12.57 4.66 -2.22
CA ALA A 48 11.67 5.75 -2.55
C ALA A 48 11.52 5.93 -4.06
N ALA A 49 10.40 6.52 -4.46
CA ALA A 49 10.08 6.83 -5.85
C ALA A 49 9.14 8.06 -5.95
N GLU A 50 9.04 8.62 -7.15
CA GLU A 50 7.92 9.51 -7.50
C GLU A 50 6.63 8.68 -7.64
N ASP A 51 5.50 9.23 -7.20
CA ASP A 51 4.18 8.63 -7.44
C ASP A 51 3.81 8.86 -8.91
N PRO A 52 3.70 7.81 -9.74
CA PRO A 52 3.40 7.97 -11.17
C PRO A 52 1.95 8.38 -11.43
N GLN A 53 1.06 8.36 -10.43
CA GLN A 53 -0.35 8.73 -10.59
C GLN A 53 -0.62 10.17 -10.18
N VAL A 54 0.23 10.74 -9.31
CA VAL A 54 0.01 12.07 -8.74
C VAL A 54 1.28 12.93 -8.91
N PRO A 55 1.30 13.85 -9.89
CA PRO A 55 2.45 14.72 -10.11
C PRO A 55 2.85 15.49 -8.84
N GLY A 56 4.13 15.48 -8.51
CA GLY A 56 4.66 16.20 -7.33
C GLY A 56 4.52 15.44 -6.00
N ARG A 57 3.88 14.27 -6.02
CA ARG A 57 3.83 13.35 -4.88
C ARG A 57 4.98 12.34 -4.97
N PHE A 58 5.55 12.04 -3.81
CA PHE A 58 6.60 11.04 -3.66
C PHE A 58 6.15 10.01 -2.63
N VAL A 59 6.65 8.79 -2.78
CA VAL A 59 6.44 7.69 -1.85
C VAL A 59 7.80 7.20 -1.37
N ALA A 60 7.95 6.96 -0.07
CA ALA A 60 9.14 6.38 0.51
C ALA A 60 8.77 5.36 1.57
N ALA A 61 9.51 4.26 1.60
CA ALA A 61 9.43 3.22 2.59
C ALA A 61 10.74 3.12 3.38
N MET A 62 10.64 2.77 4.66
CA MET A 62 11.74 2.37 5.53
C MET A 62 11.42 1.02 6.14
N LEU A 63 12.30 0.05 5.95
CA LEU A 63 12.15 -1.32 6.45
C LEU A 63 12.92 -1.45 7.76
N VAL A 64 12.22 -1.84 8.81
CA VAL A 64 12.83 -2.39 10.03
C VAL A 64 12.65 -3.91 9.94
N PRO A 65 13.71 -4.67 9.60
CA PRO A 65 13.59 -6.10 9.30
C PRO A 65 12.86 -6.87 10.39
N ASP A 66 11.91 -7.72 9.99
CA ASP A 66 11.10 -8.59 10.86
C ASP A 66 10.27 -7.86 11.94
N VAL A 67 10.18 -6.52 11.88
CA VAL A 67 9.43 -5.70 12.82
C VAL A 67 8.32 -4.95 12.11
N GLN A 68 8.67 -4.05 11.18
CA GLN A 68 7.68 -3.19 10.54
C GLN A 68 8.18 -2.56 9.25
N LEU A 69 7.22 -2.20 8.40
CA LEU A 69 7.40 -1.39 7.21
C LEU A 69 6.76 -0.02 7.45
N LEU A 70 7.55 1.04 7.33
CA LEU A 70 7.11 2.41 7.52
C LEU A 70 7.00 3.08 6.16
N VAL A 71 5.81 3.53 5.75
CA VAL A 71 5.60 4.10 4.41
C VAL A 71 4.99 5.48 4.50
N VAL A 72 5.64 6.47 3.89
CA VAL A 72 5.16 7.84 3.77
C VAL A 72 4.91 8.18 2.31
N ALA A 73 3.75 8.78 2.03
CA ALA A 73 3.40 9.28 0.70
C ALA A 73 2.84 10.70 0.83
N ALA A 74 3.46 11.67 0.17
CA ALA A 74 3.05 13.07 0.29
C ALA A 74 3.56 13.94 -0.87
N GLU A 75 2.91 15.08 -1.06
CA GLU A 75 3.46 16.17 -1.89
C GLU A 75 4.53 16.95 -1.11
N THR A 76 5.44 17.58 -1.86
CA THR A 76 6.51 18.41 -1.30
C THR A 76 6.56 19.77 -1.98
N THR A 77 6.99 20.79 -1.23
CA THR A 77 7.32 22.11 -1.78
C THR A 77 8.69 22.14 -2.46
N ALA A 78 9.51 21.10 -2.29
CA ALA A 78 10.85 20.98 -2.85
C ALA A 78 11.01 19.74 -3.78
N PRO A 79 10.20 19.59 -4.85
CA PRO A 79 10.24 18.39 -5.70
C PRO A 79 11.57 18.22 -6.44
N HIS A 80 12.25 19.30 -6.82
CA HIS A 80 13.57 19.23 -7.46
C HIS A 80 14.64 18.66 -6.53
N TYR A 81 14.58 18.99 -5.23
CA TYR A 81 15.48 18.44 -4.23
C TYR A 81 15.26 16.93 -4.08
N LEU A 82 14.02 16.48 -3.92
CA LEU A 82 13.72 15.04 -3.80
C LEU A 82 14.10 14.25 -5.05
N ARG A 83 13.90 14.81 -6.25
CA ARG A 83 14.39 14.21 -7.51
C ARG A 83 15.90 14.03 -7.53
N ALA A 84 16.63 15.04 -7.07
CA ALA A 84 18.09 14.95 -6.97
C ALA A 84 18.53 13.87 -5.97
N GLN A 85 17.81 13.70 -4.86
CA GLN A 85 18.07 12.61 -3.90
C GLN A 85 17.75 11.23 -4.49
N LEU A 86 16.64 11.09 -5.22
CA LEU A 86 16.29 9.85 -5.92
C LEU A 86 17.35 9.46 -6.96
N ALA A 87 17.82 10.42 -7.76
CA ALA A 87 18.87 10.18 -8.76
C ALA A 87 20.19 9.70 -8.13
N GLN A 88 20.48 10.15 -6.90
CA GLN A 88 21.62 9.71 -6.10
C GLN A 88 21.37 8.44 -5.29
N ARG A 89 20.16 7.85 -5.38
CA ARG A 89 19.72 6.72 -4.56
C ARG A 89 19.77 7.00 -3.04
N ASN A 90 19.67 8.27 -2.64
CA ASN A 90 19.60 8.70 -1.25
C ASN A 90 18.16 8.53 -0.70
N TYR A 91 17.63 7.31 -0.74
CA TYR A 91 16.23 7.03 -0.40
C TYR A 91 15.88 7.37 1.05
N ARG A 92 16.83 7.19 1.97
CA ARG A 92 16.67 7.58 3.37
C ARG A 92 16.42 9.08 3.52
N GLU A 93 17.10 9.92 2.76
CA GLU A 93 16.90 11.37 2.79
C GLU A 93 15.50 11.73 2.28
N VAL A 94 15.03 11.05 1.22
CA VAL A 94 13.66 11.22 0.71
C VAL A 94 12.64 10.86 1.79
N TYR A 95 12.82 9.73 2.48
CA TYR A 95 11.95 9.34 3.59
C TYR A 95 11.94 10.39 4.71
N VAL A 96 13.11 10.83 5.18
CA VAL A 96 13.23 11.80 6.28
C VAL A 96 12.58 13.14 5.90
N THR A 97 12.83 13.63 4.68
CA THR A 97 12.23 14.86 4.17
C THR A 97 10.70 14.74 4.07
N LEU A 98 10.17 13.65 3.51
CA LEU A 98 8.71 13.44 3.45
C LEU A 98 8.10 13.30 4.84
N HIS A 99 8.81 12.67 5.78
CA HIS A 99 8.32 12.50 7.12
C HIS A 99 8.30 13.82 7.91
N SER A 100 9.29 14.70 7.72
CA SER A 100 9.45 15.92 8.52
C SER A 100 8.87 17.19 7.90
N SER A 101 8.87 17.32 6.57
CA SER A 101 8.61 18.58 5.89
C SER A 101 7.72 18.48 4.64
N ALA A 102 6.97 17.39 4.50
CA ALA A 102 5.95 17.29 3.45
C ALA A 102 4.82 18.30 3.65
N VAL A 103 4.05 18.56 2.58
CA VAL A 103 2.80 19.33 2.66
C VAL A 103 1.84 18.58 3.58
N PRO A 104 1.50 19.12 4.78
CA PRO A 104 0.83 18.33 5.80
C PRO A 104 -0.49 17.72 5.31
N GLN A 105 -1.28 18.47 4.55
CA GLN A 105 -2.62 18.10 4.07
C GLN A 105 -2.60 16.90 3.11
N THR A 106 -1.47 16.60 2.49
CA THR A 106 -1.34 15.51 1.51
C THR A 106 -0.63 14.29 2.10
N LYS A 107 -0.10 14.41 3.33
CA LYS A 107 0.67 13.35 3.97
C LYS A 107 -0.22 12.18 4.37
N LEU A 108 0.12 11.02 3.82
CA LEU A 108 -0.26 9.71 4.32
C LEU A 108 0.98 9.05 4.92
N PHE A 109 0.83 8.44 6.09
CA PHE A 109 1.89 7.67 6.73
C PHE A 109 1.31 6.39 7.31
N PHE A 110 1.93 5.27 6.98
CA PHE A 110 1.53 3.93 7.41
C PHE A 110 2.63 3.33 8.29
N GLN A 111 2.20 2.68 9.37
CA GLN A 111 2.99 1.74 10.15
C GLN A 111 2.36 0.38 9.93
N ASP A 112 3.05 -0.47 9.17
CA ASP A 112 2.65 -1.85 8.87
C ASP A 112 3.50 -2.78 9.74
N MET A 113 2.88 -3.30 10.79
CA MET A 113 3.53 -4.13 11.80
C MET A 113 3.58 -5.57 11.30
N GLY A 114 4.78 -6.10 11.09
CA GLY A 114 4.99 -7.41 10.48
C GLY A 114 5.28 -7.38 8.97
N CYS A 115 5.26 -6.19 8.35
CA CYS A 115 5.60 -5.98 6.95
C CYS A 115 4.72 -6.79 5.97
N ASN A 116 3.43 -6.94 6.29
CA ASN A 116 2.52 -7.89 5.67
C ASN A 116 1.22 -7.27 5.15
N GLY A 117 1.19 -5.94 4.96
CA GLY A 117 -0.02 -5.23 4.56
C GLY A 117 -0.91 -4.89 5.76
N LEU A 118 -2.05 -4.23 5.54
CA LEU A 118 -3.04 -3.96 6.61
C LEU A 118 -3.85 -5.21 6.92
N ASN A 119 -3.19 -6.23 7.47
CA ASN A 119 -3.78 -7.54 7.72
C ASN A 119 -3.95 -7.79 9.23
N ASP A 120 -5.21 -7.75 9.68
CA ASP A 120 -5.59 -7.95 11.08
C ASP A 120 -5.44 -9.39 11.58
N GLN A 121 -5.20 -10.37 10.70
CA GLN A 121 -5.23 -11.80 11.03
C GLN A 121 -4.01 -12.28 11.85
N ASN A 122 -2.91 -11.52 11.83
CA ASN A 122 -1.66 -11.90 12.51
C ASN A 122 -1.46 -11.22 13.87
N GLY A 123 -2.42 -10.41 14.34
CA GLY A 123 -2.32 -9.69 15.61
C GLY A 123 -1.31 -8.53 15.61
N GLY A 124 -0.78 -8.15 14.44
CA GLY A 124 -0.07 -6.89 14.25
C GLY A 124 -1.02 -5.70 14.40
N ILE A 125 -0.53 -4.59 14.94
CA ILE A 125 -1.30 -3.35 15.04
C ILE A 125 -0.81 -2.39 13.97
N ASP A 126 -1.61 -2.21 12.93
CA ASP A 126 -1.29 -1.27 11.87
C ASP A 126 -1.89 0.11 12.15
N ILE A 127 -1.21 1.15 11.68
CA ILE A 127 -1.63 2.52 11.94
C ILE A 127 -1.53 3.34 10.66
N MET A 128 -2.59 4.07 10.33
CA MET A 128 -2.56 5.12 9.31
C MET A 128 -2.67 6.49 9.96
N TYR A 129 -1.80 7.41 9.53
CA TYR A 129 -1.89 8.83 9.80
C TYR A 129 -2.22 9.57 8.50
N GLU A 130 -3.27 10.36 8.53
CA GLU A 130 -3.65 11.28 7.47
C GLU A 130 -3.44 12.72 7.93
N ARG A 131 -3.07 13.60 6.99
CA ARG A 131 -2.91 15.03 7.25
C ARG A 131 -1.95 15.32 8.42
N ALA A 132 -0.91 14.50 8.55
CA ALA A 132 0.08 14.47 9.63
C ALA A 132 -0.41 14.12 11.06
N SER A 133 -1.70 14.30 11.40
CA SER A 133 -2.19 14.13 12.78
C SER A 133 -3.44 13.27 12.94
N THR A 134 -4.19 13.00 11.87
CA THR A 134 -5.41 12.20 11.95
C THR A 134 -5.04 10.72 11.97
N GLN A 135 -5.02 10.11 13.15
CA GLN A 135 -4.68 8.69 13.33
C GLN A 135 -5.91 7.79 13.18
N THR A 136 -5.74 6.62 12.57
CA THR A 136 -6.66 5.48 12.66
C THR A 136 -5.82 4.24 12.96
N VAL A 137 -6.20 3.47 13.97
CA VAL A 137 -5.53 2.25 14.39
C VAL A 137 -6.33 1.07 13.85
N PHE A 138 -5.68 0.08 13.26
CA PHE A 138 -6.33 -1.10 12.70
C PHE A 138 -6.09 -2.33 13.58
N ASP A 139 -6.63 -2.31 14.79
CA ASP A 139 -6.51 -3.37 15.82
C ASP A 139 -7.82 -4.17 16.03
N GLY A 140 -8.86 -3.87 15.26
CA GLY A 140 -10.19 -4.45 15.40
C GLY A 140 -11.02 -3.85 16.54
N ASP A 141 -10.51 -2.86 17.29
CA ASP A 141 -11.25 -2.18 18.36
C ASP A 141 -11.85 -0.85 17.86
N TRP A 142 -12.88 -0.96 17.02
CA TRP A 142 -13.62 0.21 16.54
C TRP A 142 -14.31 1.00 17.67
N LYS A 143 -14.58 0.36 18.81
CA LYS A 143 -15.30 0.98 19.93
C LYS A 143 -14.42 1.96 20.68
N SER A 144 -13.16 1.62 20.97
CA SER A 144 -12.21 2.55 21.60
C SER A 144 -11.95 3.79 20.73
N GLN A 145 -12.08 3.64 19.41
CA GLN A 145 -11.98 4.70 18.42
C GLN A 145 -13.29 5.50 18.21
N LYS A 146 -14.36 5.18 18.97
CA LYS A 146 -15.70 5.81 18.87
C LYS A 146 -16.31 5.72 17.47
N LEU A 147 -16.02 4.64 16.75
CA LEU A 147 -16.56 4.36 15.43
C LEU A 147 -17.70 3.33 15.52
N SER A 148 -18.58 3.33 14.53
CA SER A 148 -19.39 2.15 14.26
C SER A 148 -18.53 1.09 13.57
N LYS A 149 -18.92 -0.19 13.66
CA LYS A 149 -18.20 -1.27 12.97
C LYS A 149 -18.10 -1.00 11.46
N SER A 150 -19.20 -0.57 10.84
CA SER A 150 -19.22 -0.24 9.41
C SER A 150 -18.31 0.94 9.06
N ALA A 151 -18.24 1.98 9.88
CA ALA A 151 -17.34 3.12 9.63
C ALA A 151 -15.86 2.73 9.78
N TYR A 152 -15.56 1.80 10.69
CA TYR A 152 -14.23 1.24 10.84
C TYR A 152 -13.83 0.38 9.63
N GLU A 153 -14.72 -0.49 9.16
CA GLU A 153 -14.50 -1.32 7.96
C GLU A 153 -14.30 -0.45 6.71
N GLU A 154 -15.07 0.64 6.55
CA GLU A 154 -14.89 1.60 5.45
C GLU A 154 -13.52 2.30 5.52
N LYS A 155 -13.09 2.69 6.73
CA LYS A 155 -11.76 3.27 6.96
C LYS A 155 -10.65 2.27 6.61
N LEU A 156 -10.80 1.02 7.03
CA LEU A 156 -9.84 -0.04 6.70
C LEU A 156 -9.76 -0.27 5.19
N GLN A 157 -10.90 -0.41 4.49
CA GLN A 157 -10.91 -0.57 3.03
C GLN A 157 -10.29 0.62 2.29
N THR A 158 -10.49 1.84 2.80
CA THR A 158 -9.89 3.05 2.23
C THR A 158 -8.39 3.11 2.49
N ALA A 159 -7.95 2.78 3.69
CA ALA A 159 -6.54 2.71 4.04
C ALA A 159 -5.82 1.64 3.22
N GLU A 160 -6.45 0.48 3.05
CA GLU A 160 -5.92 -0.64 2.29
C GLU A 160 -5.67 -0.28 0.83
N ARG A 161 -6.65 0.37 0.18
CA ARG A 161 -6.48 0.87 -1.19
C ARG A 161 -5.34 1.88 -1.28
N LYS A 162 -5.29 2.87 -0.39
CA LYS A 162 -4.25 3.90 -0.35
C LYS A 162 -2.86 3.29 -0.12
N TYR A 163 -2.77 2.30 0.76
CA TYR A 163 -1.51 1.65 1.10
C TYR A 163 -1.02 0.77 -0.06
N ALA A 164 -1.91 -0.05 -0.64
CA ALA A 164 -1.61 -0.85 -1.83
C ALA A 164 -1.15 0.02 -3.01
N GLU A 165 -1.76 1.19 -3.22
CA GLU A 165 -1.35 2.17 -4.24
C GLU A 165 0.06 2.71 -3.98
N ALA A 166 0.37 3.08 -2.74
CA ALA A 166 1.69 3.57 -2.35
C ALA A 166 2.77 2.48 -2.53
N LEU A 167 2.51 1.26 -2.08
CA LEU A 167 3.41 0.11 -2.27
C LEU A 167 3.59 -0.19 -3.76
N SER A 168 2.52 -0.15 -4.55
CA SER A 168 2.56 -0.37 -6.00
C SER A 168 3.34 0.70 -6.75
N ALA A 169 3.39 1.94 -6.25
CA ALA A 169 4.25 2.98 -6.82
C ALA A 169 5.74 2.63 -6.64
N LEU A 170 6.10 2.12 -5.46
CA LEU A 170 7.46 1.67 -5.17
C LEU A 170 7.85 0.45 -6.01
N THR A 171 7.02 -0.59 -6.05
CA THR A 171 7.34 -1.82 -6.82
C THR A 171 7.44 -1.57 -8.32
N ARG A 172 6.62 -0.69 -8.89
CA ARG A 172 6.72 -0.32 -10.33
C ARG A 172 7.99 0.45 -10.66
N ALA A 173 8.46 1.33 -9.77
CA ALA A 173 9.69 2.09 -9.99
C ALA A 173 10.92 1.17 -10.19
N VAL A 174 10.89 -0.02 -9.60
CA VAL A 174 11.92 -1.05 -9.81
C VAL A 174 11.91 -1.56 -11.25
N HIS A 175 10.75 -1.98 -11.74
CA HIS A 175 10.61 -2.58 -13.07
C HIS A 175 10.87 -1.57 -14.19
N GLY A 176 10.58 -0.27 -13.97
CA GLY A 176 10.93 0.78 -14.92
C GLY A 176 12.44 1.08 -15.00
N SER A 177 13.20 0.74 -13.97
CA SER A 177 14.65 0.98 -13.91
C SER A 177 15.47 -0.08 -14.68
N SER A 178 14.90 -1.27 -14.92
CA SER A 178 15.55 -2.36 -15.66
C SER A 178 15.49 -2.21 -17.18
N ASP A 179 14.52 -1.48 -17.73
CA ASP A 179 14.35 -1.32 -19.17
C ASP A 179 15.24 -0.22 -19.79
N THR A 180 15.73 0.73 -18.99
CA THR A 180 16.53 1.86 -19.51
C THR A 180 18.02 1.55 -19.63
N SER A 181 18.49 0.39 -19.17
CA SER A 181 19.91 0.01 -19.25
C SER A 181 20.29 -0.68 -20.57
N GLY A 182 19.34 -0.92 -21.48
CA GLY A 182 19.57 -1.59 -22.78
C GLY A 182 19.54 -0.69 -24.02
N ALA A 183 19.10 0.56 -23.92
CA ALA A 183 18.93 1.47 -25.06
C ALA A 183 20.09 2.46 -25.15
N GLY A 184 21.30 1.96 -25.44
CA GLY A 184 22.48 2.80 -25.48
C GLY A 184 23.71 2.19 -26.12
N VAL A 185 23.58 1.43 -27.22
CA VAL A 185 24.66 1.27 -28.22
C VAL A 185 24.02 1.01 -29.58
N GLY A 186 24.30 1.89 -30.55
CA GLY A 186 23.87 1.79 -31.95
C GLY A 186 23.91 3.12 -32.65
#